data_AF-A0A1B8HD09-F1
#
_entry.id   AF-A0A1B8HD09-F1
#
_cell.length_a   1.000
_cell.length_b   1.000
_cell.length_c   1.000
_cell.angle_alpha   90.00
_cell.angle_beta   90.00
_cell.angle_gamma   90.00
#
_symmetry.space_group_name_H-M   'P 1'
#
loop_
_entity.id
_entity.type
_entity.pdbx_description
1 polymer ?
#
loop_
_entity_poly.entity_id
_entity_poly.type
_entity_poly.pdbx_seq_one_letter_code
_entity_poly.pdbx_strand_id
1 'polypeptide(L)'
;MKGQAKKGGEIGINGEYYKGGQFMPGSSKTKKGDRASSASPSAKPKRQLIEPGVFVEVSDGEKTIYSGIMAFVIVENGVMRQSVSDKAIAHYELTDTLPGLIERFNAGERYR
;
A
#
# COMPACT_ATOMS: atom_id res chain seq x y z
N MET A 1 6.23 -25.79 29.29
CA MET A 1 7.42 -25.53 28.45
C MET A 1 7.46 -24.06 28.06
N LYS A 2 8.64 -23.41 28.12
CA LYS A 2 8.85 -21.99 27.80
C LYS A 2 8.91 -21.84 26.27
N GLY A 3 8.14 -20.93 25.70
CA GLY A 3 8.03 -20.74 24.23
C GLY A 3 9.24 -20.10 23.54
N GLN A 4 10.42 -20.16 24.16
CA GLN A 4 11.65 -19.50 23.73
C GLN A 4 12.85 -20.43 23.97
N ALA A 5 13.85 -20.32 23.10
CA ALA A 5 15.11 -21.05 23.21
C ALA A 5 15.86 -20.70 24.49
N LYS A 6 16.52 -21.68 25.11
CA LYS A 6 17.31 -21.52 26.35
C LYS A 6 18.45 -20.50 26.20
N LYS A 7 18.92 -19.95 27.33
CA LYS A 7 20.12 -19.09 27.37
C LYS A 7 21.32 -19.90 26.87
N GLY A 8 21.88 -19.49 25.73
CA GLY A 8 22.91 -20.25 25.00
C GLY A 8 22.44 -20.85 23.67
N GLY A 9 21.15 -20.76 23.35
CA GLY A 9 20.55 -21.27 22.12
C GLY A 9 20.01 -22.70 22.24
N GLU A 10 19.17 -23.10 21.28
CA GLU A 10 18.48 -24.40 21.29
C GLU A 10 18.07 -24.82 19.87
N ILE A 11 18.09 -26.12 19.59
CA ILE A 11 17.60 -26.65 18.31
C ILE A 11 16.08 -26.82 18.37
N GLY A 12 15.38 -26.24 17.39
CA GLY A 12 13.95 -26.29 17.22
C GLY A 12 13.42 -27.66 16.82
N ILE A 13 12.10 -27.84 16.93
CA ILE A 13 11.42 -29.06 16.47
C ILE A 13 11.57 -29.29 14.97
N ASN A 14 11.85 -28.22 14.22
CA ASN A 14 12.18 -28.25 12.79
C ASN A 14 13.67 -28.52 12.50
N GLY A 15 14.49 -28.77 13.52
CA GLY A 15 15.92 -29.08 13.38
C GLY A 15 16.84 -27.86 13.21
N GLU A 16 16.31 -26.64 13.24
CA GLU A 16 17.11 -25.41 13.10
C GLU A 16 17.63 -24.91 14.45
N TYR A 17 18.78 -24.25 14.47
CA TYR A 17 19.31 -23.64 15.69
C TYR A 17 18.78 -22.23 15.93
N TYR A 18 18.20 -22.00 17.11
CA TYR A 18 17.63 -20.73 17.57
C TYR A 18 18.54 -20.10 18.63
N LYS A 19 18.83 -18.81 18.52
CA LYS A 19 19.65 -18.10 19.53
C LYS A 19 18.88 -17.98 20.84
N GLY A 20 19.59 -17.93 21.97
CA GLY A 20 18.93 -17.90 23.28
C GLY A 20 17.98 -16.71 23.44
N GLY A 21 16.77 -16.97 23.92
CA GLY A 21 15.68 -16.00 24.02
C GLY A 21 14.81 -15.85 22.76
N GLN A 22 15.22 -16.42 21.62
CA GLN A 22 14.43 -16.40 20.38
C GLN A 22 13.21 -17.31 20.51
N PHE A 23 12.05 -16.84 20.04
CA PHE A 23 10.82 -17.61 20.10
C PHE A 23 10.86 -18.80 19.12
N MET A 24 10.46 -19.97 19.61
CA MET A 24 10.47 -21.18 18.79
C MET A 24 9.16 -21.29 17.99
N PRO A 25 9.22 -21.57 16.67
CA PRO A 25 8.04 -21.87 15.89
C PRO A 25 7.45 -23.19 16.36
N GLY A 26 6.19 -23.16 16.82
CA GLY A 26 5.47 -24.34 17.34
C GLY A 26 5.11 -24.28 18.83
N SER A 27 5.61 -23.30 19.59
CA SER A 27 5.06 -23.02 20.93
C SER A 27 3.69 -22.36 20.79
N SER A 28 2.68 -22.87 21.51
CA SER A 28 1.31 -22.34 21.53
C SER A 28 1.19 -20.89 22.00
N LYS A 29 2.29 -20.29 22.47
CA LYS A 29 2.38 -18.89 22.94
C LYS A 29 3.23 -17.99 22.05
N THR A 30 3.68 -18.45 20.88
CA THR A 30 4.53 -17.64 20.00
C THR A 30 3.69 -16.63 19.20
N LYS A 31 3.84 -15.33 19.48
CA LYS A 31 3.21 -14.28 18.65
C LYS A 31 3.87 -14.28 17.27
N LYS A 32 3.16 -14.79 16.27
CA LYS A 32 3.43 -14.62 14.85
C LYS A 32 3.44 -13.12 14.52
N GLY A 33 4.59 -12.56 14.14
CA GLY A 33 4.75 -11.11 14.04
C GLY A 33 5.73 -10.60 12.99
N ASP A 34 6.78 -11.36 12.65
CA ASP A 34 7.63 -11.00 11.52
C ASP A 34 7.04 -11.54 10.22
N ARG A 35 5.98 -10.88 9.75
CA ARG A 35 5.82 -10.75 8.29
C ARG A 35 6.99 -9.91 7.82
N ALA A 36 8.04 -10.57 7.32
CA ALA A 36 9.07 -10.05 6.43
C ALA A 36 9.01 -8.53 6.19
N SER A 37 9.41 -7.74 7.19
CA SER A 37 9.58 -6.29 7.08
C SER A 37 10.96 -5.93 6.53
N SER A 38 11.50 -6.82 5.70
CA SER A 38 12.81 -6.69 5.07
C SER A 38 12.78 -7.03 3.58
N ALA A 39 11.62 -6.91 2.92
CA ALA A 39 11.66 -6.55 1.52
C ALA A 39 12.15 -5.10 1.47
N SER A 40 13.47 -4.93 1.29
CA SER A 40 14.06 -3.69 0.77
C SER A 40 13.09 -3.12 -0.27
N PRO A 41 12.75 -1.81 -0.27
CA PRO A 41 11.87 -1.24 -1.28
C PRO A 41 12.52 -1.56 -2.62
N SER A 42 12.02 -2.61 -3.26
CA SER A 42 12.56 -3.05 -4.51
C SER A 42 12.30 -1.89 -5.44
N ALA A 43 13.37 -1.31 -5.99
CA ALA A 43 13.36 -0.23 -6.98
C ALA A 43 12.68 -0.64 -8.31
N LYS A 44 11.73 -1.58 -8.24
CA LYS A 44 10.89 -1.97 -9.35
C LYS A 44 9.89 -0.83 -9.57
N PRO A 45 9.76 -0.35 -10.82
CA PRO A 45 8.80 0.69 -11.14
C PRO A 45 7.40 0.23 -10.71
N LYS A 46 6.68 1.13 -10.04
CA LYS A 46 5.31 0.85 -9.60
C LYS A 46 4.40 1.05 -10.80
N ARG A 47 3.44 0.15 -10.99
CA ARG A 47 2.39 0.34 -12.00
C ARG A 47 1.20 1.05 -11.35
N GLN A 48 0.75 2.14 -11.95
CA GLN A 48 -0.40 2.92 -11.48
C GLN A 48 -1.40 3.16 -12.62
N LEU A 49 -2.67 3.30 -12.26
CA LEU A 49 -3.73 3.64 -13.19
C LEU A 49 -3.60 5.10 -13.61
N ILE A 50 -3.44 5.36 -14.91
CA ILE A 50 -3.42 6.71 -15.47
C ILE A 50 -4.82 7.13 -15.96
N GLU A 51 -5.62 6.17 -16.39
CA GLU A 51 -7.02 6.29 -16.84
C GLU A 51 -7.76 4.99 -16.48
N PRO A 52 -9.11 4.91 -16.58
CA PRO A 52 -9.83 3.67 -16.31
C PRO A 52 -9.30 2.50 -17.15
N GLY A 53 -8.78 1.48 -16.48
CA GLY A 53 -8.21 0.29 -17.14
C GLY A 53 -6.83 0.47 -17.78
N VAL A 54 -6.25 1.67 -17.77
CA VAL A 54 -4.93 1.95 -18.38
C VAL A 54 -3.88 2.07 -17.29
N PHE A 55 -2.88 1.19 -17.33
CA PHE A 55 -1.76 1.17 -16.37
C PHE A 55 -0.47 1.63 -17.02
N VAL A 56 0.29 2.47 -16.32
CA VAL A 56 1.63 2.92 -16.71
C VAL A 56 2.63 2.62 -15.60
N GLU A 57 3.89 2.42 -15.99
CA GLU A 57 5.00 2.43 -15.04
C GLU A 57 5.28 3.88 -14.63
N VAL A 58 5.38 4.12 -13.33
CA VAL A 58 5.74 5.43 -12.78
C VAL A 58 7.09 5.37 -12.09
N SER A 59 7.86 6.45 -12.23
CA SER A 59 9.12 6.62 -11.53
C SER A 59 8.88 6.69 -10.02
N ASP A 60 9.94 6.50 -9.23
CA ASP A 60 9.82 6.64 -7.79
C ASP A 60 9.47 8.10 -7.42
N GLY A 61 8.48 8.27 -6.55
CA GLY A 61 7.94 9.58 -6.16
C GLY A 61 6.80 10.13 -7.03
N GLU A 62 6.65 9.70 -8.28
CA GLU A 62 5.54 10.14 -9.14
C GLU A 62 4.21 9.45 -8.76
N LYS A 63 3.12 10.21 -8.80
CA LYS A 63 1.77 9.67 -8.60
C LYS A 63 0.86 10.08 -9.75
N THR A 64 0.07 9.15 -10.26
CA THR A 64 -0.97 9.51 -11.21
C THR A 64 -2.13 10.21 -10.49
N ILE A 65 -2.75 11.17 -11.18
CA ILE A 65 -3.94 11.87 -10.65
C ILE A 65 -5.07 10.86 -10.44
N TYR A 66 -5.39 10.08 -11.47
CA TYR A 66 -6.52 9.15 -11.43
C TYR A 66 -6.39 8.10 -10.33
N SER A 67 -5.20 7.52 -10.12
CA SER A 67 -5.04 6.51 -9.06
C SER A 67 -5.30 7.06 -7.65
N GLY A 68 -5.04 8.35 -7.43
CA GLY A 68 -5.26 8.99 -6.13
C GLY A 68 -6.73 9.30 -5.83
N ILE A 69 -7.59 9.41 -6.84
CA ILE A 69 -8.98 9.87 -6.67
C ILE A 69 -10.03 8.96 -7.32
N MET A 70 -9.65 7.79 -7.86
CA MET A 70 -10.54 6.89 -8.61
C MET A 70 -11.81 6.49 -7.84
N ALA A 71 -11.78 6.50 -6.51
CA ALA A 71 -12.92 6.17 -5.66
C ALA A 71 -14.00 7.27 -5.60
N PHE A 72 -13.66 8.50 -6.03
CA PHE A 72 -14.51 9.69 -5.91
C PHE A 72 -14.96 10.24 -7.26
N VAL A 73 -14.46 9.67 -8.35
CA VAL A 73 -14.68 10.17 -9.71
C VAL A 73 -15.10 9.05 -10.66
N ILE A 74 -15.80 9.45 -11.72
CA ILE A 74 -16.06 8.64 -12.91
C ILE A 74 -15.48 9.35 -14.12
N VAL A 75 -15.11 8.59 -15.15
CA VAL A 75 -14.65 9.14 -16.43
C VAL A 75 -15.63 8.66 -17.50
N GLU A 76 -16.34 9.60 -18.11
CA GLU A 76 -17.33 9.36 -19.15
C GLU A 76 -16.91 10.11 -20.42
N ASN A 77 -16.77 9.41 -21.54
CA ASN A 77 -16.32 10.00 -22.81
C ASN A 77 -15.00 10.79 -22.69
N GLY A 78 -14.07 10.30 -21.86
CA GLY A 78 -12.78 10.96 -21.62
C GLY A 78 -12.82 12.14 -20.65
N VAL A 79 -14.00 12.51 -20.12
CA VAL A 79 -14.16 13.61 -19.16
C VAL A 79 -14.34 13.05 -17.76
N MET A 80 -13.47 13.47 -16.85
CA MET A 80 -13.55 13.15 -15.43
C MET A 80 -14.58 14.04 -14.72
N ARG A 81 -15.41 13.42 -13.87
CA ARG A 81 -16.42 14.10 -13.05
C ARG A 81 -16.48 13.46 -11.67
N GLN A 82 -16.84 14.27 -10.67
CA GLN A 82 -17.17 13.79 -9.33
C GLN A 82 -18.37 12.84 -9.38
N SER A 83 -18.29 11.72 -8.66
CA SER A 83 -19.36 10.71 -8.58
C SER A 83 -19.94 10.52 -7.18
N VAL A 84 -19.26 11.04 -6.16
CA VAL A 84 -19.67 10.94 -4.75
C VAL A 84 -20.30 12.22 -4.23
N SER A 85 -20.97 12.15 -3.08
CA SER A 85 -21.54 13.33 -2.42
C SER A 85 -20.47 14.19 -1.74
N ASP A 86 -20.76 15.47 -1.58
CA ASP A 86 -19.87 16.43 -0.92
C ASP A 86 -19.56 16.05 0.54
N LYS A 87 -20.52 15.39 1.21
CA LYS A 87 -20.32 14.86 2.56
C LYS A 87 -19.20 13.79 2.60
N ALA A 88 -19.12 12.95 1.59
CA ALA A 88 -18.05 11.96 1.48
C ALA A 88 -16.71 12.66 1.23
N ILE A 89 -16.68 13.64 0.34
CA ILE A 89 -15.46 14.42 0.03
C ILE A 89 -14.94 15.16 1.27
N ALA A 90 -15.83 15.80 2.02
CA ALA A 90 -15.49 16.48 3.26
C ALA A 90 -14.93 15.53 4.32
N HIS A 91 -15.48 14.30 4.41
CA HIS A 91 -14.96 13.29 5.33
C HIS A 91 -13.51 12.88 5.04
N TYR A 92 -13.10 12.92 3.77
CA TYR A 92 -11.72 12.63 3.35
C TYR A 92 -10.87 13.90 3.16
N GLU A 93 -11.37 15.08 3.58
CA GLU A 93 -10.66 16.36 3.50
C GLU A 93 -10.24 16.73 2.06
N LEU A 94 -11.04 16.32 1.07
CA LEU A 94 -10.75 16.52 -0.35
C LEU A 94 -11.50 17.71 -0.98
N THR A 95 -12.26 18.48 -0.19
CA THR A 95 -13.16 19.54 -0.70
C THR A 95 -12.45 20.56 -1.56
N ASP A 96 -11.26 21.00 -1.13
CA ASP A 96 -10.50 22.04 -1.85
C ASP A 96 -9.60 21.45 -2.95
N THR A 97 -9.25 20.16 -2.85
CA THR A 97 -8.25 19.55 -3.73
C THR A 97 -8.85 18.77 -4.89
N LEU A 98 -10.01 18.13 -4.69
CA LEU A 98 -10.64 17.30 -5.71
C LEU A 98 -11.02 18.09 -6.98
N PRO A 99 -11.64 19.29 -6.90
CA PRO A 99 -11.98 20.06 -8.09
C PRO A 99 -10.75 20.37 -8.96
N GLY A 100 -9.66 20.83 -8.34
CA GLY A 100 -8.42 21.13 -9.04
C GLY A 100 -7.76 19.91 -9.69
N LEU A 101 -7.85 18.73 -9.07
CA LEU A 101 -7.36 17.49 -9.67
C LEU A 101 -8.21 17.04 -10.88
N ILE A 102 -9.53 17.22 -10.82
CA ILE A 102 -10.44 16.95 -11.93
C ILE A 102 -10.15 17.90 -13.10
N GLU A 103 -9.98 19.19 -12.83
CA GLU A 103 -9.64 20.20 -13.83
C GLU A 103 -8.31 19.87 -14.53
N ARG A 104 -7.25 19.58 -13.76
CA ARG A 104 -5.95 19.18 -14.30
C ARG A 104 -6.05 17.93 -15.17
N PHE A 105 -6.81 16.92 -14.71
CA PHE A 105 -7.03 15.72 -15.51
C PHE A 105 -7.73 16.05 -16.84
N ASN A 106 -8.79 16.85 -16.80
CA ASN A 106 -9.54 17.25 -17.99
C ASN A 106 -8.73 18.16 -18.93
N ALA A 107 -7.73 18.88 -18.40
CA ALA A 107 -6.75 19.66 -19.17
C ALA A 107 -5.66 18.79 -19.84
N GLY A 108 -5.66 17.47 -19.61
CA GLY A 108 -4.70 16.53 -20.18
C GLY A 108 -3.55 16.15 -19.25
N GLU A 109 -3.47 16.72 -18.05
CA GLU A 109 -2.47 16.31 -17.07
C GLU A 109 -2.81 14.93 -16.49
N ARG A 110 -1.79 14.16 -16.15
CA ARG A 110 -1.96 12.79 -15.65
C ARG A 110 -1.21 12.49 -14.36
N TYR A 111 -0.31 13.37 -13.96
CA TYR A 111 0.62 13.16 -12.85
C TYR A 111 0.58 14.32 -11.84
N ARG A 112 0.96 14.04 -10.59
CA ARG A 112 1.06 15.01 -9.50
C ARG A 112 2.19 14.64 -8.54
#